data_AF-L8H9F0-F1
#
_entry.id   AF-L8H9F0-F1
#
_cell.length_a   1.000
_cell.length_b   1.000
_cell.length_c   1.000
_cell.angle_alpha   90.00
_cell.angle_beta   90.00
_cell.angle_gamma   90.00
#
_symmetry.space_group_name_H-M   'P 1'
#
loop_
_entity.id
_entity.type
_entity.pdbx_description
1 polymer ?
#
loop_
_entity_poly.entity_id
_entity_poly.type
_entity_poly.pdbx_seq_one_letter_code
_entity_poly.pdbx_strand_id
1 'polypeptide(L)'
;MRGVVVLGPRGVLTVAAVLLLQSGIIGYLLYRSASGLDDCTDLPGLGRPLPLAFLPPQQQPPPLGDPDDGRGPRDAPPPTFEKKPVVMGMATGYRWDALRNFVISLRYTNFAGDVVLFVSQEAQSDDDLMQRLRFYNVTTVVVSSKFPYFEKGSLPHLMVERLLFPPMPELKAMNRRFHIMQLWLTAYGSFYDYVLITDTRDVVFQKDPFDWAHPNNLFGDDVWEHGADAVREAGETVDRDIFDQAVHMYIVYRLDWHDRLVRLENARSPVLTVGSFGEFKTQSPVLNDDGLVANVLHQYDRYTELVQTFDTRLRFLERQSFNFHVPLTAVQVRS
;
A
#
# COMPACT_ATOMS: atom_id res chain seq x y z
N MET A 1 -42.90 22.40 -25.35
CA MET A 1 -42.78 21.81 -26.72
C MET A 1 -42.04 20.50 -26.60
N ARG A 2 -42.55 19.44 -27.23
CA ARG A 2 -41.96 18.10 -27.24
C ARG A 2 -40.67 18.11 -28.05
N GLY A 3 -39.60 17.52 -27.49
CA GLY A 3 -38.39 17.17 -28.22
C GLY A 3 -38.27 15.64 -28.27
N VAL A 4 -38.48 15.06 -29.45
CA VAL A 4 -38.25 13.67 -29.78
C VAL A 4 -36.77 13.52 -30.14
N VAL A 5 -36.07 12.54 -29.55
CA VAL A 5 -34.73 12.13 -30.00
C VAL A 5 -34.85 10.75 -30.64
N VAL A 6 -34.50 10.67 -31.92
CA VAL A 6 -34.42 9.44 -32.71
C VAL A 6 -33.05 8.82 -32.48
N LEU A 7 -33.02 7.56 -32.00
CA LEU A 7 -31.79 6.79 -31.84
C LEU A 7 -31.42 6.10 -33.15
N GLY A 8 -30.28 6.50 -33.73
CA GLY A 8 -29.63 5.77 -34.81
C GLY A 8 -28.86 4.52 -34.30
N PRO A 9 -28.47 3.60 -35.19
CA PRO A 9 -27.95 2.26 -34.86
C PRO A 9 -26.59 2.21 -34.14
N ARG A 10 -26.02 3.36 -33.76
CA ARG A 10 -24.82 3.44 -32.90
C ARG A 10 -25.14 3.68 -31.41
N GLY A 11 -26.40 3.98 -31.05
CA GLY A 11 -26.83 4.21 -29.66
C GLY A 11 -27.03 2.94 -28.82
N VAL A 12 -27.04 1.75 -29.45
CA VAL A 12 -27.28 0.49 -28.72
C VAL A 12 -26.03 -0.02 -28.02
N LEU A 13 -24.82 0.30 -28.51
CA LEU A 13 -23.57 -0.13 -27.87
C LEU A 13 -23.23 0.69 -26.61
N THR A 14 -23.54 1.99 -26.59
CA THR A 14 -23.22 2.88 -25.45
C THR A 14 -24.14 2.62 -24.26
N VAL A 15 -25.43 2.30 -24.50
CA VAL A 15 -26.35 1.86 -23.44
C VAL A 15 -25.94 0.50 -22.89
N ALA A 16 -25.39 -0.41 -23.72
CA ALA A 16 -24.89 -1.69 -23.24
C ALA A 16 -23.65 -1.55 -22.31
N ALA A 17 -22.76 -0.58 -22.54
CA ALA A 17 -21.58 -0.35 -21.69
C ALA A 17 -21.93 0.28 -20.33
N VAL A 18 -22.89 1.22 -20.29
CA VAL A 18 -23.42 1.79 -19.04
C VAL A 18 -24.24 0.74 -18.29
N LEU A 19 -24.98 -0.11 -19.00
CA LEU A 19 -25.65 -1.26 -18.40
C LEU A 19 -24.68 -2.35 -17.92
N LEU A 20 -23.48 -2.48 -18.47
CA LEU A 20 -22.47 -3.44 -18.00
C LEU A 20 -21.79 -2.97 -16.70
N LEU A 21 -21.52 -1.67 -16.55
CA LEU A 21 -21.07 -1.08 -15.28
C LEU A 21 -22.18 -1.12 -14.22
N GLN A 22 -23.44 -0.89 -14.61
CA GLN A 22 -24.58 -1.14 -13.73
C GLN A 22 -24.82 -2.65 -13.48
N SER A 23 -24.42 -3.56 -14.37
CA SER A 23 -24.61 -5.01 -14.20
C SER A 23 -23.68 -5.62 -13.17
N GLY A 24 -22.52 -5.01 -12.90
CA GLY A 24 -21.69 -5.40 -11.76
C GLY A 24 -22.36 -5.06 -10.42
N ILE A 25 -22.99 -3.88 -10.34
CA ILE A 25 -23.74 -3.42 -9.16
C ILE A 25 -25.06 -4.19 -9.04
N ILE A 26 -25.81 -4.38 -10.12
CA ILE A 26 -27.07 -5.15 -10.14
C ILE A 26 -26.78 -6.63 -9.92
N GLY A 27 -25.73 -7.19 -10.50
CA GLY A 27 -25.30 -8.57 -10.24
C GLY A 27 -24.90 -8.79 -8.78
N TYR A 28 -24.23 -7.81 -8.18
CA TYR A 28 -23.92 -7.81 -6.74
C TYR A 28 -25.17 -7.65 -5.87
N LEU A 29 -26.11 -6.77 -6.23
CA LEU A 29 -27.37 -6.57 -5.52
C LEU A 29 -28.33 -7.78 -5.66
N LEU A 30 -28.35 -8.43 -6.82
CA LEU A 30 -29.08 -9.68 -7.07
C LEU A 30 -28.44 -10.85 -6.34
N TYR A 31 -27.11 -10.93 -6.29
CA TYR A 31 -26.40 -11.89 -5.44
C TYR A 31 -26.72 -11.65 -3.96
N ARG A 32 -26.67 -10.41 -3.47
CA ARG A 32 -27.03 -10.02 -2.09
C ARG A 32 -28.47 -10.41 -1.75
N SER A 33 -29.41 -10.11 -2.65
CA SER A 33 -30.83 -10.46 -2.49
C SER A 33 -31.09 -11.97 -2.58
N ALA A 34 -30.36 -12.71 -3.42
CA ALA A 34 -30.52 -14.15 -3.56
C ALA A 34 -29.82 -14.95 -2.45
N SER A 35 -28.83 -14.35 -1.77
CA SER A 35 -28.03 -15.01 -0.73
C SER A 35 -28.52 -14.77 0.69
N GLY A 36 -29.49 -13.86 0.89
CA GLY A 36 -30.00 -13.52 2.23
C GLY A 36 -28.97 -12.87 3.16
N LEU A 37 -27.91 -12.29 2.60
CA LEU A 37 -26.81 -11.65 3.34
C LEU A 37 -27.16 -10.18 3.59
N ASP A 38 -27.92 -9.92 4.65
CA ASP A 38 -28.31 -8.56 5.02
C ASP A 38 -27.22 -7.80 5.80
N ASP A 39 -26.22 -8.49 6.35
CA ASP A 39 -25.17 -7.89 7.18
C ASP A 39 -23.78 -8.50 6.88
N CYS A 40 -22.75 -7.66 6.77
CA CYS A 40 -21.35 -8.08 6.48
C CYS A 40 -20.70 -8.83 7.67
N THR A 41 -21.42 -8.98 8.77
CA THR A 41 -21.01 -9.70 9.98
C THR A 41 -21.25 -11.22 9.89
N ASP A 42 -22.10 -11.67 8.95
CA ASP A 42 -22.53 -13.08 8.85
C ASP A 42 -21.92 -13.87 7.68
N LEU A 43 -20.69 -13.53 7.28
CA LEU A 43 -19.87 -14.48 6.54
C LEU A 43 -19.31 -15.52 7.53
N PRO A 44 -19.71 -16.81 7.47
CA PRO A 44 -19.23 -17.81 8.41
C PRO A 44 -17.71 -17.99 8.26
N GLY A 45 -16.96 -17.40 9.19
CA GLY A 45 -15.50 -17.54 9.27
C GLY A 45 -14.70 -16.25 9.45
N LEU A 46 -15.27 -15.06 9.23
CA LEU A 46 -14.51 -13.79 9.35
C LEU A 46 -14.34 -13.27 10.78
N GLY A 47 -15.11 -13.79 11.75
CA GLY A 47 -14.93 -13.49 13.19
C GLY A 47 -13.91 -14.37 13.90
N ARG A 48 -13.24 -15.30 13.20
CA ARG A 48 -12.17 -16.11 13.79
C ARG A 48 -10.83 -15.43 13.53
N PRO A 49 -9.95 -15.27 14.55
CA PRO A 49 -8.59 -14.83 14.30
C PRO A 49 -7.97 -15.75 13.25
N LEU A 50 -7.29 -15.16 12.27
CA LEU A 50 -6.56 -15.92 11.25
C LEU A 50 -5.64 -16.93 11.96
N PRO A 51 -5.52 -18.18 11.49
CA PRO A 51 -4.65 -19.15 12.13
C PRO A 51 -3.21 -18.60 12.22
N LEU A 52 -2.44 -18.97 13.24
CA LEU A 52 -1.08 -18.43 13.48
C LEU A 52 -0.13 -18.53 12.27
N ALA A 53 -0.34 -19.52 11.38
CA ALA A 53 0.38 -19.68 10.12
C ALA A 53 0.16 -18.53 9.11
N PHE A 54 -0.79 -17.64 9.38
CA PHE A 54 -1.19 -16.51 8.56
C PHE A 54 -0.72 -15.17 9.13
N LEU A 55 0.05 -15.16 10.23
CA LEU A 55 0.69 -13.92 10.68
C LEU A 55 1.86 -13.56 9.75
N PRO A 56 2.14 -12.26 9.52
CA PRO A 56 3.39 -11.83 8.91
C PRO A 56 4.57 -12.57 9.57
N PRO A 57 5.62 -12.96 8.85
CA PRO A 57 6.71 -13.77 9.41
C PRO A 57 7.34 -13.17 10.68
N GLN A 58 7.32 -11.84 10.80
CA GLN A 58 7.85 -11.08 11.94
C GLN A 58 6.92 -11.07 13.17
N GLN A 59 5.68 -11.54 13.02
CA GLN A 59 4.64 -11.55 14.06
C GLN A 59 4.23 -12.97 14.47
N GLN A 60 4.78 -14.01 13.86
CA GLN A 60 4.55 -15.39 14.29
C GLN A 60 5.14 -15.59 15.69
N PRO A 61 4.35 -16.06 16.69
CA PRO A 61 4.89 -16.36 18.00
C PRO A 61 5.98 -17.45 17.89
N PRO A 62 6.96 -17.47 18.81
CA PRO A 62 7.90 -18.57 18.87
C PRO A 62 7.14 -19.90 18.98
N PRO A 63 7.68 -21.01 18.41
CA PRO A 63 7.02 -22.30 18.48
C PRO A 63 6.67 -22.62 19.93
N LEU A 64 5.39 -22.94 20.18
CA LEU A 64 4.88 -23.32 21.49
C LEU A 64 5.80 -24.41 22.07
N GLY A 65 6.35 -24.13 23.25
CA GLY A 65 7.09 -25.12 24.03
C GLY A 65 6.22 -26.33 24.36
N ASP A 66 6.89 -27.42 24.75
CA ASP A 66 6.33 -28.75 24.99
C ASP A 66 4.93 -28.72 25.65
N PRO A 67 3.88 -29.34 25.07
CA PRO A 67 2.48 -29.18 25.46
C PRO A 67 2.07 -29.82 26.82
N ASP A 68 2.99 -30.07 27.74
CA ASP A 68 2.77 -30.94 28.91
C ASP A 68 2.53 -30.19 30.25
N ASP A 69 2.05 -28.95 30.24
CA ASP A 69 1.79 -28.18 31.48
C ASP A 69 0.35 -28.28 32.02
N GLY A 70 -0.51 -29.09 31.38
CA GLY A 70 -1.84 -29.45 31.89
C GLY A 70 -2.86 -28.30 31.95
N ARG A 71 -2.54 -27.10 31.44
CA ARG A 71 -3.50 -25.99 31.37
C ARG A 71 -4.10 -25.94 29.97
N GLY A 72 -5.36 -26.37 29.86
CA GLY A 72 -6.09 -26.33 28.60
C GLY A 72 -6.14 -24.91 28.00
N PRO A 73 -5.85 -24.72 26.70
CA PRO A 73 -5.71 -23.40 26.05
C PRO A 73 -7.03 -22.64 25.82
N ARG A 74 -8.12 -22.96 26.55
CA ARG A 74 -9.47 -22.44 26.25
C ARG A 74 -9.84 -21.12 26.95
N ASP A 75 -9.13 -20.75 28.01
CA ASP A 75 -9.50 -19.60 28.85
C ASP A 75 -8.50 -18.43 28.81
N ALA A 76 -7.43 -18.53 28.02
CA ALA A 76 -6.55 -17.40 27.79
C ALA A 76 -7.26 -16.40 26.86
N PRO A 77 -7.35 -15.10 27.23
CA PRO A 77 -7.81 -14.08 26.29
C PRO A 77 -6.93 -14.16 25.04
N PRO A 78 -7.51 -13.96 23.83
CA PRO A 78 -6.72 -13.96 22.62
C PRO A 78 -5.55 -12.96 22.78
N PRO A 79 -4.34 -13.30 22.36
CA PRO A 79 -3.20 -12.40 22.47
C PRO A 79 -3.57 -11.05 21.84
N THR A 80 -3.53 -9.99 22.65
CA THR A 80 -3.70 -8.63 22.16
C THR A 80 -2.40 -8.23 21.47
N PHE A 81 -2.37 -8.31 20.15
CA PHE A 81 -1.25 -7.81 19.37
C PHE A 81 -1.27 -6.27 19.42
N GLU A 82 -0.14 -5.68 19.81
CA GLU A 82 0.08 -4.26 19.64
C GLU A 82 0.14 -3.97 18.14
N LYS A 83 -0.82 -3.18 17.66
CA LYS A 83 -0.91 -2.79 16.27
C LYS A 83 0.24 -1.85 15.92
N LYS A 84 0.67 -1.90 14.66
CA LYS A 84 1.83 -1.13 14.18
C LYS A 84 1.44 -0.25 13.00
N PRO A 85 2.24 0.78 12.66
CA PRO A 85 2.14 1.41 11.35
C PRO A 85 2.74 0.52 10.26
N VAL A 86 2.25 0.66 9.03
CA VAL A 86 2.83 0.02 7.84
C VAL A 86 3.02 1.01 6.71
N VAL A 87 4.17 0.94 6.05
CA VAL A 87 4.44 1.60 4.76
C VAL A 87 4.50 0.54 3.68
N MET A 88 3.68 0.68 2.64
CA MET A 88 3.61 -0.29 1.56
C MET A 88 3.69 0.35 0.17
N GLY A 89 4.33 -0.36 -0.76
CA GLY A 89 4.56 0.15 -2.12
C GLY A 89 4.79 -0.95 -3.14
N MET A 90 4.54 -0.62 -4.41
CA MET A 90 4.77 -1.53 -5.55
C MET A 90 6.17 -1.29 -6.12
N ALA A 91 6.94 -2.37 -6.28
CA ALA A 91 8.34 -2.33 -6.69
C ALA A 91 8.65 -3.29 -7.86
N THR A 92 7.69 -3.53 -8.74
CA THR A 92 7.86 -4.42 -9.90
C THR A 92 8.81 -3.85 -10.94
N GLY A 93 9.80 -4.63 -11.37
CA GLY A 93 10.79 -4.22 -12.38
C GLY A 93 11.86 -3.26 -11.85
N TYR A 94 11.94 -3.04 -10.54
CA TYR A 94 12.97 -2.20 -9.94
C TYR A 94 14.17 -3.01 -9.45
N ARG A 95 15.35 -2.43 -9.63
CA ARG A 95 16.61 -2.90 -9.04
C ARG A 95 16.88 -2.15 -7.74
N TRP A 96 17.87 -2.60 -6.98
CA TRP A 96 18.26 -1.96 -5.73
C TRP A 96 18.51 -0.44 -5.88
N ASP A 97 19.17 0.00 -6.95
CA ASP A 97 19.44 1.43 -7.16
C ASP A 97 18.18 2.30 -7.18
N ALA A 98 17.06 1.77 -7.66
CA ALA A 98 15.79 2.49 -7.71
C ALA A 98 15.06 2.51 -6.36
N LEU A 99 15.33 1.54 -5.48
CA LEU A 99 14.68 1.39 -4.17
C LEU A 99 15.54 1.90 -3.02
N ARG A 100 16.86 2.02 -3.22
CA ARG A 100 17.83 2.38 -2.19
C ARG A 100 17.38 3.62 -1.42
N ASN A 101 17.05 4.69 -2.14
CA ASN A 101 16.74 5.95 -1.49
C ASN A 101 15.48 5.85 -0.63
N PHE A 102 14.44 5.16 -1.11
CA PHE A 102 13.23 4.89 -0.35
C PHE A 102 13.51 4.07 0.91
N VAL A 103 14.15 2.91 0.78
CA VAL A 103 14.37 1.96 1.88
C VAL A 103 15.30 2.55 2.94
N ILE A 104 16.44 3.10 2.51
CA ILE A 104 17.44 3.64 3.45
C ILE A 104 16.91 4.89 4.14
N SER A 105 16.26 5.80 3.41
CA SER A 105 15.74 7.01 4.04
C SER A 105 14.69 6.67 5.09
N LEU A 106 13.75 5.75 4.79
CA LEU A 106 12.75 5.29 5.75
C LEU A 106 13.37 4.66 7.00
N ARG A 107 14.34 3.75 6.85
CA ARG A 107 14.98 3.13 8.01
C ARG A 107 15.82 4.11 8.82
N TYR A 108 16.39 5.12 8.18
CA TYR A 108 17.15 6.16 8.86
C TYR A 108 16.29 7.09 9.71
N THR A 109 14.97 7.11 9.51
CA THR A 109 14.06 7.87 10.38
C THR A 109 13.73 7.15 11.68
N ASN A 110 14.29 5.95 11.90
CA ASN A 110 13.94 5.02 12.98
C ASN A 110 12.50 4.52 12.93
N PHE A 111 11.88 4.51 11.73
CA PHE A 111 10.54 3.96 11.55
C PHE A 111 10.47 2.50 12.04
N ALA A 112 9.69 2.30 13.10
CA ALA A 112 9.56 1.03 13.81
C ALA A 112 8.47 0.10 13.24
N GLY A 113 7.71 0.59 12.26
CA GLY A 113 6.64 -0.17 11.62
C GLY A 113 7.12 -1.11 10.51
N ASP A 114 6.14 -1.80 9.94
CA ASP A 114 6.36 -2.76 8.87
C ASP A 114 6.58 -2.03 7.55
N VAL A 115 7.50 -2.55 6.72
CA VAL A 115 7.73 -2.06 5.36
C VAL A 115 7.45 -3.20 4.41
N VAL A 116 6.46 -3.04 3.54
CA VAL A 116 5.95 -4.10 2.65
C VAL A 116 6.12 -3.68 1.20
N LEU A 117 6.98 -4.38 0.46
CA LEU A 117 7.17 -4.15 -0.98
C LEU A 117 6.61 -5.30 -1.81
N PHE A 118 5.72 -4.99 -2.74
CA PHE A 118 5.22 -5.94 -3.73
C PHE A 118 6.19 -5.98 -4.92
N VAL A 119 6.87 -7.10 -5.09
CA VAL A 119 7.96 -7.26 -6.08
C VAL A 119 7.55 -8.25 -7.16
N SER A 120 8.13 -8.13 -8.36
CA SER A 120 7.83 -9.07 -9.44
C SER A 120 8.56 -10.40 -9.24
N GLN A 121 8.14 -11.46 -9.92
CA GLN A 121 8.82 -12.76 -9.90
C GLN A 121 10.30 -12.65 -10.34
N GLU A 122 10.60 -11.75 -11.28
CA GLU A 122 11.98 -11.50 -11.72
C GLU A 122 12.83 -10.91 -10.59
N ALA A 123 12.27 -10.00 -9.80
CA ALA A 123 12.95 -9.42 -8.65
C ALA A 123 13.25 -10.45 -7.55
N GLN A 124 12.41 -11.49 -7.41
CA GLN A 124 12.68 -12.61 -6.49
C GLN A 124 13.96 -13.37 -6.85
N SER A 125 14.34 -13.39 -8.14
CA SER A 125 15.56 -14.04 -8.62
C SER A 125 16.80 -13.14 -8.55
N ASP A 126 16.67 -11.89 -8.11
CA ASP A 126 17.79 -10.96 -7.91
C ASP A 126 18.30 -11.08 -6.46
N ASP A 127 19.32 -11.91 -6.26
CA ASP A 127 19.87 -12.21 -4.94
C ASP A 127 20.39 -10.98 -4.20
N ASP A 128 21.04 -10.03 -4.89
CA ASP A 128 21.55 -8.79 -4.28
C ASP A 128 20.38 -7.92 -3.80
N LEU A 129 19.37 -7.72 -4.65
CA LEU A 129 18.16 -6.99 -4.27
C LEU A 129 17.49 -7.62 -3.05
N MET A 130 17.23 -8.92 -3.08
CA MET A 130 16.51 -9.61 -2.01
C MET A 130 17.33 -9.67 -0.72
N GLN A 131 18.65 -9.81 -0.80
CA GLN A 131 19.53 -9.75 0.37
C GLN A 131 19.50 -8.36 1.02
N ARG A 132 19.55 -7.28 0.23
CA ARG A 132 19.47 -5.91 0.75
C ARG A 132 18.12 -5.59 1.36
N LEU A 133 17.03 -5.98 0.71
CA LEU A 133 15.68 -5.81 1.27
C LEU A 133 15.53 -6.55 2.61
N ARG A 134 16.03 -7.79 2.71
CA ARG A 134 16.08 -8.52 3.98
C ARG A 134 16.95 -7.82 5.03
N PHE A 135 18.13 -7.33 4.64
CA PHE A 135 19.03 -6.61 5.54
C PHE A 135 18.35 -5.40 6.18
N TYR A 136 17.55 -4.64 5.42
CA TYR A 136 16.78 -3.49 5.92
C TYR A 136 15.40 -3.87 6.51
N ASN A 137 15.20 -5.15 6.83
CA ASN A 137 13.96 -5.68 7.40
C ASN A 137 12.70 -5.30 6.57
N VAL A 138 12.80 -5.37 5.23
CA VAL A 138 11.68 -5.14 4.33
C VAL A 138 11.00 -6.47 4.03
N THR A 139 9.70 -6.55 4.27
CA THR A 139 8.87 -7.67 3.89
C THR A 139 8.60 -7.59 2.39
N THR A 140 8.94 -8.65 1.67
CA THR A 140 8.73 -8.73 0.22
C THR A 140 7.58 -9.68 -0.07
N VAL A 141 6.64 -9.21 -0.90
CA VAL A 141 5.49 -10.00 -1.36
C VAL A 141 5.63 -10.17 -2.87
N VAL A 142 5.89 -11.39 -3.31
CA VAL A 142 6.06 -11.67 -4.74
C VAL A 142 4.70 -11.67 -5.42
N VAL A 143 4.58 -10.91 -6.52
CA VAL A 143 3.35 -10.76 -7.28
C VAL A 143 3.57 -10.96 -8.78
N SER A 144 2.52 -11.47 -9.43
CA SER A 144 2.43 -11.70 -10.86
C SER A 144 1.78 -10.51 -11.57
N SER A 145 2.23 -10.29 -12.81
CA SER A 145 1.61 -9.35 -13.75
C SER A 145 0.31 -9.89 -14.37
N LYS A 146 -0.13 -11.09 -13.99
CA LYS A 146 -1.38 -11.72 -14.43
C LYS A 146 -2.15 -12.23 -13.23
N PHE A 147 -3.47 -12.31 -13.35
CA PHE A 147 -4.29 -12.93 -12.31
C PHE A 147 -4.14 -14.46 -12.39
N PRO A 148 -4.10 -15.20 -11.25
CA PRO A 148 -4.00 -14.70 -9.87
C PRO A 148 -2.68 -13.96 -9.62
N TYR A 149 -2.73 -12.85 -8.90
CA TYR A 149 -1.55 -12.01 -8.68
C TYR A 149 -0.61 -12.62 -7.66
N PHE A 150 -1.08 -13.45 -6.75
CA PHE A 150 -0.23 -14.15 -5.80
C PHE A 150 0.06 -15.59 -6.25
N GLU A 151 1.29 -16.05 -6.00
CA GLU A 151 1.69 -17.40 -6.36
C GLU A 151 0.89 -18.50 -5.64
N LYS A 152 0.83 -19.67 -6.26
CA LYS A 152 0.16 -20.86 -5.74
C LYS A 152 0.85 -21.38 -4.47
N GLY A 153 0.53 -20.79 -3.32
CA GLY A 153 1.15 -21.09 -2.02
C GLY A 153 0.94 -20.01 -0.96
N SER A 154 0.65 -18.77 -1.37
CA SER A 154 0.25 -17.66 -0.51
C SER A 154 -1.24 -17.79 -0.14
N LEU A 155 -1.58 -18.88 0.56
CA LEU A 155 -2.95 -19.36 0.84
C LEU A 155 -3.98 -18.30 1.29
N PRO A 156 -3.71 -17.34 2.20
CA PRO A 156 -4.68 -16.27 2.49
C PRO A 156 -5.07 -15.49 1.24
N HIS A 157 -4.09 -15.16 0.41
CA HIS A 157 -4.29 -14.31 -0.77
C HIS A 157 -5.08 -15.01 -1.87
N LEU A 158 -4.82 -16.29 -2.11
CA LEU A 158 -5.58 -17.07 -3.11
C LEU A 158 -7.04 -17.25 -2.73
N MET A 159 -7.34 -17.39 -1.43
CA MET A 159 -8.73 -17.46 -0.97
C MET A 159 -9.42 -16.12 -1.14
N VAL A 160 -8.78 -15.01 -0.73
CA VAL A 160 -9.31 -13.65 -0.94
C VAL A 160 -9.49 -13.35 -2.44
N GLU A 161 -8.49 -13.62 -3.28
CA GLU A 161 -8.54 -13.39 -4.73
C GLU A 161 -9.64 -14.18 -5.43
N ARG A 162 -9.92 -15.41 -5.00
CA ARG A 162 -10.89 -16.28 -5.67
C ARG A 162 -12.29 -16.20 -5.10
N LEU A 163 -12.44 -15.89 -3.82
CA LEU A 163 -13.73 -15.87 -3.13
C LEU A 163 -14.34 -14.46 -3.09
N LEU A 164 -13.52 -13.41 -2.99
CA LEU A 164 -14.01 -12.05 -2.73
C LEU A 164 -13.97 -11.14 -3.96
N PHE A 165 -13.25 -11.52 -5.02
CA PHE A 165 -13.08 -10.68 -6.19
C PHE A 165 -13.27 -11.48 -7.49
N PRO A 166 -14.25 -11.15 -8.35
CA PRO A 166 -14.31 -11.72 -9.68
C PRO A 166 -13.03 -11.32 -10.45
N PRO A 167 -12.50 -12.19 -11.32
CA PRO A 167 -11.32 -11.86 -12.12
C PRO A 167 -11.61 -10.57 -12.90
N MET A 168 -10.90 -9.50 -12.54
CA MET A 168 -11.08 -8.23 -13.23
C MET A 168 -10.43 -8.32 -14.62
N PRO A 169 -11.17 -8.00 -15.71
CA PRO A 169 -10.57 -7.93 -17.04
C PRO A 169 -9.41 -6.94 -17.03
N GLU A 170 -8.40 -7.23 -17.86
CA GLU A 170 -7.04 -6.67 -17.87
C GLU A 170 -6.91 -5.21 -17.38
N LEU A 171 -6.76 -5.03 -16.06
CA LEU A 171 -6.35 -3.76 -15.52
C LEU A 171 -4.95 -3.42 -16.04
N LYS A 172 -4.77 -2.19 -16.52
CA LYS A 172 -3.42 -1.66 -16.80
C LYS A 172 -2.54 -1.88 -15.58
N ALA A 173 -1.25 -2.17 -15.81
CA ALA A 173 -0.29 -2.50 -14.75
C ALA A 173 -0.31 -1.47 -13.60
N MET A 174 -0.43 -0.18 -13.93
CA MET A 174 -0.52 0.93 -12.97
C MET A 174 -1.71 0.82 -12.00
N ASN A 175 -2.84 0.26 -12.44
CA ASN A 175 -4.05 0.17 -11.62
C ASN A 175 -4.09 -1.13 -10.80
N ARG A 176 -3.36 -2.15 -11.26
CA ARG A 176 -3.27 -3.46 -10.62
C ARG A 176 -2.64 -3.39 -9.23
N ARG A 177 -1.66 -2.48 -9.03
CA ARG A 177 -0.95 -2.29 -7.75
C ARG A 177 -1.94 -2.07 -6.59
N PHE A 178 -2.96 -1.26 -6.84
CA PHE A 178 -3.99 -0.92 -5.87
C PHE A 178 -4.84 -2.11 -5.47
N HIS A 179 -5.23 -2.91 -6.44
CA HIS A 179 -5.99 -4.11 -6.17
C HIS A 179 -5.17 -5.15 -5.38
N ILE A 180 -3.89 -5.32 -5.73
CA ILE A 180 -2.96 -6.18 -4.98
C ILE A 180 -2.83 -5.70 -3.52
N MET A 181 -2.64 -4.41 -3.30
CA MET A 181 -2.55 -3.81 -1.97
C MET A 181 -3.86 -3.98 -1.18
N GLN A 182 -5.00 -3.77 -1.84
CA GLN A 182 -6.32 -3.99 -1.25
C GLN A 182 -6.52 -5.44 -0.79
N LEU A 183 -6.14 -6.42 -1.63
CA LEU A 183 -6.21 -7.85 -1.27
C LEU A 183 -5.34 -8.14 -0.05
N TRP A 184 -4.16 -7.54 0.02
CA TRP A 184 -3.25 -7.69 1.15
C TRP A 184 -3.82 -7.06 2.43
N LEU A 185 -4.36 -5.84 2.35
CA LEU A 185 -4.98 -5.15 3.49
C LEU A 185 -6.29 -5.80 3.93
N THR A 186 -7.02 -6.46 3.03
CA THR A 186 -8.18 -7.28 3.42
C THR A 186 -7.73 -8.46 4.30
N ALA A 187 -6.56 -9.04 4.01
CA ALA A 187 -6.02 -10.16 4.77
C ALA A 187 -5.31 -9.72 6.08
N TYR A 188 -4.61 -8.58 6.07
CA TYR A 188 -3.71 -8.20 7.18
C TYR A 188 -3.96 -6.82 7.77
N GLY A 189 -4.89 -6.04 7.22
CA GLY A 189 -5.14 -4.66 7.64
C GLY A 189 -5.53 -4.52 9.11
N SER A 190 -6.10 -5.58 9.71
CA SER A 190 -6.45 -5.61 11.14
C SER A 190 -5.25 -5.57 12.09
N PHE A 191 -4.04 -5.85 11.61
CA PHE A 191 -2.78 -5.76 12.39
C PHE A 191 -2.20 -4.35 12.44
N TYR A 192 -2.78 -3.39 11.71
CA TYR A 192 -2.22 -2.07 11.55
C TYR A 192 -3.17 -0.97 12.05
N ASP A 193 -2.58 0.06 12.67
CA ASP A 193 -3.30 1.29 13.04
C ASP A 193 -3.20 2.35 11.95
N TYR A 194 -2.05 2.42 11.29
CA TYR A 194 -1.78 3.38 10.22
C TYR A 194 -1.22 2.69 9.00
N VAL A 195 -1.72 3.07 7.82
CA VAL A 195 -1.30 2.51 6.53
C VAL A 195 -0.89 3.67 5.63
N LEU A 196 0.35 3.66 5.16
CA LEU A 196 0.83 4.54 4.09
C LEU A 196 1.02 3.71 2.82
N ILE A 197 0.15 3.93 1.83
CA ILE A 197 0.34 3.42 0.47
C ILE A 197 1.07 4.49 -0.33
N THR A 198 2.21 4.14 -0.93
CA THR A 198 3.07 5.11 -1.59
C THR A 198 3.79 4.54 -2.80
N ASP A 199 4.18 5.41 -3.74
CA ASP A 199 5.21 5.10 -4.72
C ASP A 199 6.55 4.84 -4.01
N THR A 200 7.42 4.03 -4.62
CA THR A 200 8.70 3.62 -4.02
C THR A 200 9.92 4.23 -4.69
N ARG A 201 9.79 4.76 -5.91
CA ARG A 201 10.94 5.24 -6.70
C ARG A 201 11.22 6.73 -6.44
N ASP A 202 10.16 7.51 -6.42
CA ASP A 202 10.18 8.96 -6.35
C ASP A 202 9.77 9.46 -4.95
N VAL A 203 10.03 8.65 -3.92
CA VAL A 203 9.74 8.97 -2.52
C VAL A 203 10.99 8.83 -1.66
N VAL A 204 11.21 9.82 -0.78
CA VAL A 204 12.22 9.79 0.28
C VAL A 204 11.64 10.31 1.59
N PHE A 205 12.16 9.78 2.70
CA PHE A 205 11.73 10.13 4.05
C PHE A 205 12.77 10.99 4.76
N GLN A 206 12.34 12.10 5.35
CA GLN A 206 13.17 12.95 6.20
C GLN A 206 12.91 12.72 7.68
N LYS A 207 11.72 12.22 8.05
CA LYS A 207 11.29 11.85 9.40
C LYS A 207 10.35 10.64 9.35
N ASP A 208 10.00 10.09 10.52
CA ASP A 208 9.00 9.03 10.60
C ASP A 208 7.70 9.51 9.92
N PRO A 209 7.18 8.75 8.93
CA PRO A 209 6.02 9.16 8.15
C PRO A 209 4.75 9.32 8.97
N PHE A 210 4.70 8.86 10.22
CA PHE A 210 3.56 8.98 11.13
C PHE A 210 3.84 9.81 12.39
N ASP A 211 5.00 10.50 12.46
CA ASP A 211 5.35 11.43 13.56
C ASP A 211 4.36 12.61 13.71
N TRP A 212 3.44 12.77 12.76
CA TRP A 212 2.33 13.73 12.84
C TRP A 212 1.03 13.11 13.35
N ALA A 213 0.85 11.80 13.25
CA ALA A 213 -0.38 11.07 13.59
C ALA A 213 -0.51 10.78 15.09
N HIS A 214 0.39 11.33 15.93
CA HIS A 214 0.23 11.26 17.37
C HIS A 214 -1.13 11.86 17.78
N PRO A 215 -1.89 11.25 18.71
CA PRO A 215 -3.29 11.58 19.05
C PRO A 215 -3.59 13.03 19.47
N ASN A 216 -2.57 13.89 19.54
CA ASN A 216 -2.71 15.31 19.84
C ASN A 216 -2.67 16.22 18.59
N ASN A 217 -2.50 15.67 17.39
CA ASN A 217 -2.34 16.43 16.14
C ASN A 217 -3.39 16.07 15.08
N LEU A 218 -4.68 16.14 15.45
CA LEU A 218 -5.79 15.94 14.52
C LEU A 218 -5.90 17.11 13.53
N PHE A 219 -5.73 16.84 12.24
CA PHE A 219 -6.20 17.70 11.15
C PHE A 219 -7.64 17.31 10.82
N GLY A 220 -8.48 18.34 10.64
CA GLY A 220 -9.93 18.31 10.84
C GLY A 220 -10.79 17.59 9.79
N ASP A 221 -12.03 17.37 10.20
CA ASP A 221 -13.09 16.52 9.66
C ASP A 221 -13.74 16.95 8.33
N ASP A 222 -13.11 17.81 7.51
CA ASP A 222 -13.79 18.33 6.32
C ASP A 222 -13.23 17.80 4.99
N VAL A 223 -14.19 17.52 4.09
CA VAL A 223 -14.08 17.37 2.62
C VAL A 223 -14.18 15.93 2.07
N TRP A 224 -15.42 15.44 1.96
CA TRP A 224 -15.79 14.25 1.19
C TRP A 224 -16.48 14.53 -0.17
N GLU A 225 -16.88 15.76 -0.47
CA GLU A 225 -17.88 15.98 -1.53
C GLU A 225 -17.35 16.02 -2.98
N HIS A 226 -16.05 16.19 -3.24
CA HIS A 226 -15.61 16.57 -4.61
C HIS A 226 -15.07 15.42 -5.48
N GLY A 227 -14.75 14.26 -4.90
CA GLY A 227 -14.16 13.14 -5.63
C GLY A 227 -15.19 12.24 -6.35
N ALA A 228 -16.34 12.00 -5.71
CA ALA A 228 -17.38 11.13 -6.26
C ALA A 228 -18.14 11.78 -7.44
N ASP A 229 -18.34 13.09 -7.39
CA ASP A 229 -19.05 13.83 -8.44
C ASP A 229 -18.21 14.00 -9.71
N ALA A 230 -16.88 14.14 -9.58
CA ALA A 230 -15.96 14.18 -10.72
C ALA A 230 -15.98 12.87 -11.54
N VAL A 231 -16.20 11.72 -10.89
CA VAL A 231 -16.32 10.41 -11.56
C VAL A 231 -17.67 10.26 -12.27
N ARG A 232 -18.73 10.95 -11.81
CA ARG A 232 -20.05 10.96 -12.47
C ARG A 232 -20.12 11.88 -13.69
N GLU A 233 -19.39 12.99 -13.69
CA GLU A 233 -19.46 14.00 -14.77
C GLU A 233 -18.46 13.77 -15.91
N ALA A 234 -17.38 12.99 -15.70
CA ALA A 234 -16.35 12.73 -16.71
C ALA A 234 -16.80 11.71 -17.78
N GLY A 235 -17.65 12.14 -18.71
CA GLY A 235 -17.93 11.46 -19.96
C GLY A 235 -16.71 11.40 -20.89
N GLU A 236 -16.50 10.21 -21.48
CA GLU A 236 -15.72 9.83 -22.68
C GLU A 236 -14.22 10.20 -22.84
N THR A 237 -13.62 11.05 -22.01
CA THR A 237 -12.15 11.10 -21.90
C THR A 237 -11.75 11.22 -20.44
N VAL A 238 -11.69 10.08 -19.76
CA VAL A 238 -11.18 10.01 -18.40
C VAL A 238 -9.68 10.31 -18.48
N ASP A 239 -9.32 11.51 -18.04
CA ASP A 239 -7.94 11.90 -17.82
C ASP A 239 -7.25 10.81 -16.97
N ARG A 240 -5.99 10.49 -17.28
CA ARG A 240 -5.26 9.42 -16.57
C ARG A 240 -5.24 9.66 -15.07
N ASP A 241 -5.19 10.92 -14.68
CA ASP A 241 -5.15 11.36 -13.29
C ASP A 241 -6.48 11.11 -12.58
N ILE A 242 -7.62 11.26 -13.28
CA ILE A 242 -8.95 10.98 -12.73
C ILE A 242 -9.11 9.47 -12.45
N PHE A 243 -8.58 8.61 -13.33
CA PHE A 243 -8.68 7.16 -13.13
C PHE A 243 -7.85 6.68 -11.94
N ASP A 244 -6.61 7.18 -11.78
CA ASP A 244 -5.73 6.82 -10.66
C ASP A 244 -6.37 7.23 -9.32
N GLN A 245 -6.90 8.45 -9.23
CA GLN A 245 -7.62 8.94 -8.06
C GLN A 245 -8.92 8.16 -7.78
N ALA A 246 -9.68 7.80 -8.82
CA ALA A 246 -10.88 6.99 -8.66
C ALA A 246 -10.58 5.60 -8.10
N VAL A 247 -9.46 4.98 -8.52
CA VAL A 247 -9.03 3.69 -7.97
C VAL A 247 -8.56 3.83 -6.52
N HIS A 248 -7.86 4.90 -6.16
CA HIS A 248 -7.52 5.19 -4.75
C HIS A 248 -8.78 5.24 -3.88
N MET A 249 -9.77 6.03 -4.29
CA MET A 249 -11.03 6.15 -3.56
C MET A 249 -11.80 4.83 -3.50
N TYR A 250 -11.75 4.02 -4.55
CA TYR A 250 -12.38 2.71 -4.55
C TYR A 250 -11.78 1.76 -3.50
N ILE A 251 -10.46 1.77 -3.29
CA ILE A 251 -9.82 0.98 -2.22
C ILE A 251 -10.37 1.40 -0.86
N VAL A 252 -10.38 2.71 -0.58
CA VAL A 252 -10.83 3.24 0.71
C VAL A 252 -12.28 2.85 0.97
N TYR A 253 -13.15 3.02 -0.02
CA TYR A 253 -14.55 2.66 0.06
C TYR A 253 -14.72 1.17 0.36
N ARG A 254 -13.98 0.30 -0.34
CA ARG A 254 -14.11 -1.15 -0.19
C ARG A 254 -13.53 -1.70 1.11
N LEU A 255 -12.58 -1.01 1.71
CA LEU A 255 -12.01 -1.37 3.02
C LEU A 255 -12.84 -0.82 4.18
N ASP A 256 -13.90 -0.06 3.89
CA ASP A 256 -14.73 0.62 4.89
C ASP A 256 -13.91 1.59 5.75
N TRP A 257 -12.96 2.29 5.13
CA TRP A 257 -12.01 3.20 5.81
C TRP A 257 -12.31 4.68 5.58
N HIS A 258 -13.48 4.99 5.03
CA HIS A 258 -13.85 6.37 4.70
C HIS A 258 -13.87 7.27 5.95
N ASP A 259 -14.38 6.80 7.08
CA ASP A 259 -14.37 7.56 8.33
C ASP A 259 -12.97 7.68 9.00
N ARG A 260 -11.93 7.13 8.37
CA ARG A 260 -10.55 7.12 8.90
C ARG A 260 -9.56 7.83 7.98
N LEU A 261 -10.03 8.49 6.93
CA LEU A 261 -9.16 9.24 6.04
C LEU A 261 -8.77 10.58 6.66
N VAL A 262 -7.47 10.85 6.64
CA VAL A 262 -6.93 12.19 6.92
C VAL A 262 -6.51 12.81 5.59
N ARG A 263 -7.14 13.92 5.23
CA ARG A 263 -6.73 14.71 4.07
C ARG A 263 -5.60 15.65 4.48
N LEU A 264 -4.51 15.61 3.73
CA LEU A 264 -3.34 16.45 3.95
C LEU A 264 -3.20 17.48 2.81
N GLU A 265 -3.03 18.75 3.18
CA GLU A 265 -2.73 19.82 2.22
C GLU A 265 -1.26 19.75 1.80
N ASN A 266 -0.97 19.64 0.50
CA ASN A 266 0.39 19.38 0.01
C ASN A 266 1.45 20.32 0.61
N ALA A 267 1.29 21.64 0.45
CA ALA A 267 2.33 22.62 0.80
C ALA A 267 2.50 22.84 2.31
N ARG A 268 1.54 22.41 3.14
CA ARG A 268 1.50 22.68 4.58
C ARG A 268 1.51 21.43 5.45
N SER A 269 1.41 20.25 4.82
CA SER A 269 1.38 18.99 5.55
C SER A 269 2.76 18.35 5.74
N PRO A 270 2.85 17.27 6.52
CA PRO A 270 4.04 16.44 6.63
C PRO A 270 4.38 15.67 5.35
N VAL A 271 3.51 15.65 4.34
CA VAL A 271 3.73 15.00 3.04
C VAL A 271 3.79 16.07 1.97
N LEU A 272 4.96 16.23 1.33
CA LEU A 272 5.20 17.24 0.32
C LEU A 272 5.50 16.59 -1.03
N THR A 273 4.54 16.64 -1.95
CA THR A 273 4.70 16.33 -3.37
C THR A 273 5.33 17.53 -4.07
N VAL A 274 6.64 17.47 -4.29
CA VAL A 274 7.38 18.60 -4.87
C VAL A 274 7.17 18.72 -6.38
N GLY A 275 6.78 17.64 -7.07
CA GLY A 275 6.62 17.64 -8.53
C GLY A 275 5.51 18.56 -9.07
N SER A 276 4.62 19.05 -8.21
CA SER A 276 3.60 20.04 -8.57
C SER A 276 4.09 21.49 -8.49
N PHE A 277 5.28 21.76 -7.97
CA PHE A 277 5.81 23.11 -7.84
C PHE A 277 6.48 23.54 -9.15
N GLY A 278 6.23 24.78 -9.58
CA GLY A 278 6.90 25.33 -10.76
C GLY A 278 8.38 25.60 -10.48
N GLU A 279 8.65 26.50 -9.53
CA GLU A 279 9.97 26.74 -8.97
C GLU A 279 10.03 26.21 -7.54
N PHE A 280 11.07 25.44 -7.22
CA PHE A 280 11.27 24.87 -5.90
C PHE A 280 12.69 25.12 -5.44
N LYS A 281 12.84 25.83 -4.31
CA LYS A 281 14.16 26.09 -3.71
C LYS A 281 14.63 24.83 -3.00
N THR A 282 15.63 24.19 -3.59
CA THR A 282 16.21 22.98 -3.03
C THR A 282 17.03 23.32 -1.79
N GLN A 283 16.61 22.80 -0.65
CA GLN A 283 17.30 22.87 0.63
C GLN A 283 17.20 21.53 1.36
N SER A 284 18.13 21.25 2.28
CA SER A 284 18.14 20.01 3.06
C SER A 284 18.35 20.35 4.54
N PRO A 285 17.38 20.09 5.44
CA PRO A 285 16.10 19.44 5.16
C PRO A 285 15.17 20.31 4.30
N VAL A 286 14.30 19.66 3.52
CA VAL A 286 13.21 20.32 2.82
C VAL A 286 12.11 20.67 3.83
N LEU A 287 11.72 21.94 3.82
CA LEU A 287 10.67 22.49 4.66
C LEU A 287 9.38 22.70 3.85
N ASN A 288 8.24 22.59 4.52
CA ASN A 288 6.93 22.99 4.01
C ASN A 288 6.70 24.50 4.23
N ASP A 289 5.55 25.03 3.79
CA ASP A 289 5.22 26.47 3.87
C ASP A 289 5.07 26.98 5.31
N ASP A 290 4.78 26.09 6.26
CA ASP A 290 4.74 26.43 7.69
C ASP A 290 6.15 26.40 8.33
N GLY A 291 7.21 26.18 7.53
CA GLY A 291 8.60 26.12 7.99
C GLY A 291 8.98 24.83 8.71
N LEU A 292 8.12 23.80 8.66
CA LEU A 292 8.35 22.50 9.27
C LEU A 292 9.01 21.55 8.28
N VAL A 293 9.84 20.62 8.77
CA VAL A 293 10.41 19.56 7.92
C VAL A 293 9.30 18.66 7.40
N ALA A 294 9.17 18.54 6.08
CA ALA A 294 8.25 17.58 5.48
C ALA A 294 8.74 16.15 5.78
N ASN A 295 7.94 15.34 6.47
CA ASN A 295 8.31 13.97 6.82
C ASN A 295 8.55 13.11 5.58
N VAL A 296 7.70 13.25 4.57
CA VAL A 296 7.77 12.52 3.30
C VAL A 296 7.89 13.51 2.15
N LEU A 297 8.85 13.28 1.25
CA LEU A 297 8.94 13.99 -0.03
C LEU A 297 8.55 13.04 -1.15
N HIS A 298 7.52 13.41 -1.91
CA HIS A 298 7.07 12.68 -3.10
C HIS A 298 7.44 13.46 -4.36
N GLN A 299 7.75 12.73 -5.43
CA GLN A 299 8.27 13.28 -6.68
C GLN A 299 9.57 14.10 -6.52
N TYR A 300 10.41 13.75 -5.53
CA TYR A 300 11.70 14.44 -5.33
C TYR A 300 12.62 14.31 -6.54
N ASP A 301 12.41 13.28 -7.37
CA ASP A 301 13.18 13.01 -8.58
C ASP A 301 12.93 14.00 -9.73
N ARG A 302 11.97 14.93 -9.57
CA ARG A 302 11.74 16.05 -10.50
C ARG A 302 12.77 17.17 -10.36
N TYR A 303 13.56 17.17 -9.29
CA TYR A 303 14.60 18.17 -9.05
C TYR A 303 15.97 17.50 -8.91
N THR A 304 16.85 17.73 -9.88
CA THR A 304 18.18 17.09 -9.95
C THR A 304 19.00 17.35 -8.69
N GLU A 305 18.92 18.55 -8.12
CA GLU A 305 19.66 18.92 -6.90
C GLU A 305 19.17 18.13 -5.68
N LEU A 306 17.86 17.86 -5.56
CA LEU A 306 17.34 16.99 -4.49
C LEU A 306 17.85 15.56 -4.68
N VAL A 307 17.79 15.03 -5.91
CA VAL A 307 18.29 13.69 -6.21
C VAL A 307 19.75 13.55 -5.80
N GLN A 308 20.61 14.50 -6.21
CA GLN A 308 22.03 14.48 -5.88
C GLN A 308 22.27 14.57 -4.36
N THR A 309 21.50 15.43 -3.67
CA THR A 309 21.60 15.62 -2.23
C THR A 309 21.25 14.34 -1.47
N PHE A 310 20.10 13.73 -1.78
CA PHE A 310 19.67 12.49 -1.14
C PHE A 310 20.55 11.31 -1.52
N ASP A 311 20.94 11.17 -2.80
CA ASP A 311 21.79 10.06 -3.24
C ASP A 311 23.15 10.09 -2.56
N THR A 312 23.80 11.25 -2.48
CA THR A 312 25.09 11.42 -1.80
C THR A 312 25.00 11.03 -0.32
N ARG A 313 23.98 11.55 0.38
CA ARG A 313 23.76 11.28 1.80
C ARG A 313 23.45 9.80 2.05
N LEU A 314 22.52 9.22 1.29
CA LEU A 314 22.02 7.87 1.53
C LEU A 314 23.04 6.80 1.12
N ARG A 315 23.87 7.04 0.09
CA ARG A 315 25.02 6.16 -0.22
C ARG A 315 26.08 6.19 0.86
N PHE A 316 26.30 7.33 1.49
CA PHE A 316 27.20 7.40 2.65
C PHE A 316 26.67 6.52 3.80
N LEU A 317 25.39 6.66 4.14
CA LEU A 317 24.74 5.86 5.19
C LEU A 317 24.70 4.36 4.87
N GLU A 318 24.46 4.00 3.61
CA GLU A 318 24.52 2.61 3.14
C GLU A 318 25.88 1.99 3.43
N ARG A 319 26.97 2.67 3.02
CA ARG A 319 28.34 2.17 3.23
C ARG A 319 28.67 1.97 4.70
N GLN A 320 28.22 2.88 5.58
CA GLN A 320 28.40 2.72 7.02
C GLN A 320 27.68 1.45 7.50
N SER A 321 26.42 1.25 7.10
CA SER A 321 25.60 0.12 7.55
C SER A 321 26.21 -1.24 7.19
N PHE A 322 26.75 -1.38 5.97
CA PHE A 322 27.39 -2.62 5.51
C PHE A 322 28.77 -2.86 6.14
N ASN A 323 29.56 -1.82 6.39
CA ASN A 323 30.89 -1.97 6.96
C ASN A 323 30.87 -2.44 8.43
N PHE A 324 29.82 -2.10 9.19
CA PHE A 324 29.69 -2.54 10.59
C PHE A 324 29.07 -3.94 10.77
N HIS A 325 28.53 -4.53 9.71
CA HIS A 325 27.89 -5.86 9.75
C HIS A 325 28.70 -6.96 9.05
N VAL A 326 29.95 -6.70 8.68
CA VAL A 326 30.89 -7.79 8.36
C VAL A 326 31.27 -8.47 9.67
N PRO A 327 30.88 -9.73 9.92
CA PRO A 327 31.40 -10.44 11.08
C PRO A 327 32.93 -10.52 10.92
N LEU A 328 33.67 -10.18 11.98
CA LEU A 328 35.11 -10.42 12.11
C LEU A 328 35.40 -11.94 12.18
N THR A 329 35.00 -12.70 11.16
CA THR A 329 35.29 -14.13 11.01
C THR A 329 36.02 -14.35 9.70
N ALA A 330 37.17 -13.68 9.56
CA ALA A 330 38.22 -14.03 8.60
C ALA A 330 39.56 -13.38 8.99
N VAL A 331 39.95 -13.43 10.26
CA VAL A 331 41.38 -13.33 10.61
C VAL A 331 41.95 -14.74 10.44
N GLN A 332 42.59 -14.96 9.28
CA GLN A 332 43.34 -16.17 8.98
C GLN A 332 44.28 -16.51 10.14
N VAL A 333 44.12 -17.70 10.69
CA VAL A 333 45.21 -18.40 11.38
C VAL A 333 46.29 -18.63 10.33
N ARG A 334 47.35 -17.80 10.37
CA ARG A 334 48.61 -18.14 9.73
C ARG A 334 49.33 -19.12 10.65
N SER A 335 49.40 -20.38 10.21
CA SER A 335 50.40 -21.35 10.66
C SER A 335 51.78 -20.98 10.17
#